data_AF-A0A1I7YIZ5-F1
#
_entry.id   AF-A0A1I7YIZ5-F1
#
_cell.length_a   1.000
_cell.length_b   1.000
_cell.length_c   1.000
_cell.angle_alpha   90.00
_cell.angle_beta   90.00
_cell.angle_gamma   90.00
#
_symmetry.space_group_name_H-M   'P 1'
#
loop_
_entity.id
_entity.type
_entity.pdbx_description
1 polymer ?
#
loop_
_entity_poly.entity_id
_entity_poly.type
_entity_poly.pdbx_seq_one_letter_code
_entity_poly.pdbx_strand_id
1 'polypeptide(L)'
;MPRLFDLDKVKEIGGEVGQDGDFHVFEGGHYRNGFLYKTYSLDAIMTDGVKPSLTELEKFQSSSDDFKKDLENTKVRTAPNVFVPGDVVEVIEGELMNLQGISKTRRSGQPPTSSSPEMSSKSSKEN
;
A
#
# COMPACT_ATOMS: atom_id res chain seq x y z
N MET A 1 -1.23 5.71 5.58
CA MET A 1 -1.49 4.28 5.88
C MET A 1 -2.53 4.18 6.97
N PRO A 2 -3.46 3.21 6.91
CA PRO A 2 -4.39 2.94 8.01
C PRO A 2 -3.63 2.51 9.26
N ARG A 3 -4.05 3.03 10.42
CA ARG A 3 -3.46 2.79 11.74
C ARG A 3 -4.37 1.89 12.56
N LEU A 4 -3.78 1.11 13.46
CA LEU A 4 -4.53 0.33 14.43
C LEU A 4 -5.22 1.25 15.44
N PHE A 5 -6.36 0.81 15.94
CA PHE A 5 -7.05 1.47 17.04
C PHE A 5 -6.18 1.40 18.30
N ASP A 6 -6.07 2.55 18.97
CA ASP A 6 -5.20 2.74 20.14
C ASP A 6 -6.04 3.35 21.26
N LEU A 7 -6.29 2.53 22.28
CA LEU A 7 -7.12 2.88 23.41
C LEU A 7 -6.54 4.07 24.20
N ASP A 8 -5.23 4.09 24.38
CA ASP A 8 -4.55 5.06 25.23
C ASP A 8 -4.57 6.43 24.58
N LYS A 9 -4.36 6.50 23.26
CA LYS A 9 -4.47 7.75 22.50
C LYS A 9 -5.88 8.34 22.54
N VAL A 10 -6.91 7.50 22.47
CA VAL A 10 -8.31 7.97 22.55
C VAL A 10 -8.60 8.52 23.95
N LYS A 11 -8.12 7.86 25.00
CA LYS A 11 -8.27 8.34 26.38
C LYS A 11 -7.49 9.64 26.63
N GLU A 12 -6.30 9.78 26.05
CA GLU A 12 -5.46 10.98 26.18
C GLU A 12 -6.14 12.25 25.64
N ILE A 13 -6.84 12.13 24.51
CA ILE A 13 -7.62 13.24 23.93
C ILE A 13 -8.98 13.46 24.61
N GLY A 14 -9.29 12.70 25.67
CA GLY A 14 -10.55 12.78 26.41
C GLY A 14 -11.72 12.04 25.77
N GLY A 15 -11.45 11.11 24.85
CA GLY A 15 -12.47 10.24 24.26
C GLY A 15 -12.92 9.14 25.22
N GLU A 16 -14.24 8.92 25.30
CA GLU A 16 -14.80 7.80 26.06
C GLU A 16 -14.86 6.54 25.21
N VAL A 17 -14.35 5.43 25.77
CA VAL A 17 -14.38 4.11 25.12
C VAL A 17 -15.16 3.17 26.03
N GLY A 18 -16.23 2.60 25.50
CA GLY A 18 -16.98 1.54 26.15
C GLY A 18 -16.23 0.20 26.08
N GLN A 19 -16.55 -0.72 26.97
CA GLN A 19 -16.03 -2.08 26.92
C GLN A 19 -17.20 -3.05 26.86
N ASP A 20 -17.23 -3.90 25.82
CA ASP A 20 -18.21 -4.96 25.62
C ASP A 20 -17.49 -6.30 25.46
N GLY A 21 -17.33 -7.00 26.59
CA GLY A 21 -16.51 -8.22 26.67
C GLY A 21 -15.06 -7.98 26.23
N ASP A 22 -14.66 -8.67 25.17
CA ASP A 22 -13.33 -8.57 24.55
C ASP A 22 -13.19 -7.37 23.59
N PHE A 23 -14.28 -6.64 23.33
CA PHE A 23 -14.30 -5.52 22.40
C PHE A 23 -14.26 -4.18 23.14
N HIS A 24 -13.55 -3.23 22.53
CA HIS A 24 -13.62 -1.81 22.86
C HIS A 24 -14.63 -1.14 21.93
N VAL A 25 -15.59 -0.42 22.48
CA VAL A 25 -16.62 0.27 21.71
C VAL A 25 -16.31 1.75 21.67
N PHE A 26 -16.04 2.29 20.48
CA PHE A 26 -15.75 3.71 20.28
C PHE A 26 -16.50 4.22 19.04
N GLU A 27 -17.24 5.32 19.18
CA GLU A 27 -18.05 5.91 18.09
C GLU A 27 -18.94 4.90 17.34
N GLY A 28 -19.45 3.89 18.05
CA GLY A 28 -20.28 2.81 17.47
C GLY A 28 -19.50 1.74 16.70
N GLY A 29 -18.17 1.82 16.64
CA GLY A 29 -17.29 0.77 16.15
C GLY A 29 -16.87 -0.19 17.27
N HIS A 30 -16.75 -1.48 16.95
CA HIS A 30 -16.24 -2.50 17.86
C HIS A 30 -14.80 -2.82 17.49
N TYR A 31 -13.88 -2.69 18.44
CA TYR A 31 -12.45 -2.82 18.22
C TYR A 31 -11.87 -3.94 19.07
N ARG A 32 -11.12 -4.85 18.45
CA ARG A 32 -10.39 -5.93 19.14
C ARG A 32 -8.99 -6.04 18.56
N ASN A 33 -7.99 -6.07 19.43
CA ASN A 33 -6.56 -6.11 19.07
C ASN A 33 -6.16 -5.01 18.06
N GLY A 34 -6.80 -3.83 18.14
CA GLY A 34 -6.55 -2.71 17.24
C GLY A 34 -7.29 -2.76 15.90
N PHE A 35 -8.05 -3.83 15.61
CA PHE A 35 -8.83 -3.97 14.37
C PHE A 35 -10.30 -3.65 14.60
N LEU A 36 -10.94 -3.05 13.60
CA LEU A 36 -12.38 -2.80 13.57
C LEU A 36 -13.13 -4.06 13.12
N TYR A 37 -14.12 -4.46 13.90
CA TYR A 37 -15.09 -5.51 13.58
C TYR A 37 -16.42 -4.84 13.25
N LYS A 38 -16.84 -4.98 11.99
CA LYS A 38 -18.09 -4.39 11.50
C LYS A 38 -18.68 -5.25 10.39
N THR A 39 -19.97 -5.54 10.51
CA THR A 39 -20.71 -6.30 9.51
C THR A 39 -21.04 -5.41 8.31
N TYR A 40 -20.76 -5.93 7.12
CA TYR A 40 -21.17 -5.33 5.85
C TYR A 40 -22.02 -6.34 5.07
N SER A 41 -22.94 -5.84 4.23
CA SER A 41 -23.65 -6.70 3.26
C SER A 41 -22.67 -7.26 2.24
N LEU A 42 -22.94 -8.45 1.69
CA LEU A 42 -22.13 -9.04 0.62
C LEU A 42 -22.06 -8.12 -0.60
N ASP A 43 -23.15 -7.42 -0.90
CA ASP A 43 -23.20 -6.46 -2.02
C ASP A 43 -22.29 -5.24 -1.83
N ALA A 44 -21.85 -4.98 -0.60
CA ALA A 44 -20.99 -3.86 -0.23
C ALA A 44 -19.50 -4.25 -0.18
N ILE A 45 -19.15 -5.51 -0.45
CA ILE A 45 -17.77 -6.00 -0.43
C ILE A 45 -17.39 -6.62 -1.77
N MET A 46 -16.12 -6.51 -2.14
CA MET A 46 -15.58 -7.22 -3.29
C MET A 46 -15.09 -8.60 -2.84
N THR A 47 -15.68 -9.66 -3.39
CA THR A 47 -15.26 -11.05 -3.12
C THR A 47 -14.27 -11.56 -4.16
N ASP A 48 -14.36 -11.08 -5.41
CA ASP A 48 -13.58 -11.60 -6.53
C ASP A 48 -12.44 -10.66 -6.92
N GLY A 49 -11.30 -11.26 -7.28
CA GLY A 49 -10.12 -10.53 -7.78
C GLY A 49 -9.32 -9.76 -6.73
N VAL A 50 -9.64 -9.91 -5.44
CA VAL A 50 -8.88 -9.32 -4.34
C VAL A 50 -7.51 -10.01 -4.24
N LYS A 51 -6.44 -9.22 -4.32
CA LYS A 51 -5.06 -9.69 -4.18
C LYS A 51 -4.42 -8.98 -3.00
N PRO A 52 -4.34 -9.63 -1.82
CA PRO A 52 -3.73 -9.04 -0.64
C PRO A 52 -2.29 -8.62 -0.94
N SER A 53 -1.92 -7.43 -0.46
CA SER A 53 -0.53 -7.00 -0.44
C SER A 53 0.24 -7.70 0.69
N LEU A 54 1.57 -7.73 0.59
CA LEU A 54 2.43 -8.30 1.64
C LEU A 54 2.17 -7.64 3.00
N THR A 55 2.06 -6.31 3.02
CA THR A 55 1.79 -5.53 4.24
C THR A 55 0.43 -5.84 4.85
N GLU A 56 -0.58 -6.18 4.04
CA GLU A 56 -1.88 -6.62 4.55
C GLU A 56 -1.77 -8.04 5.12
N LEU A 57 -1.10 -8.96 4.41
CA LEU A 57 -0.88 -10.32 4.91
C LEU A 57 -0.20 -10.34 6.28
N GLU A 58 0.87 -9.55 6.46
CA GLU A 58 1.56 -9.41 7.73
C GLU A 58 0.63 -8.93 8.85
N LYS A 59 -0.30 -8.00 8.56
CA LYS A 59 -1.24 -7.46 9.54
C LYS A 59 -2.31 -8.46 9.94
N PHE A 60 -2.79 -9.30 9.02
CA PHE A 60 -3.89 -10.22 9.28
C PHE A 60 -3.43 -11.63 9.70
N GLN A 61 -2.16 -11.99 9.49
CA GLN A 61 -1.58 -13.28 9.86
C GLN A 61 -1.68 -13.65 11.34
N SER A 62 -1.59 -12.67 12.25
CA SER A 62 -1.56 -12.94 13.70
C SER A 62 -2.90 -13.39 14.27
N SER A 63 -3.99 -13.24 13.50
CA SER A 63 -5.35 -13.45 14.00
C SER A 63 -5.96 -14.80 13.63
N SER A 64 -5.28 -15.59 12.80
CA SER A 64 -5.88 -16.77 12.19
C SER A 64 -4.84 -17.86 11.97
N ASP A 65 -4.79 -18.84 12.89
CA ASP A 65 -3.91 -20.00 12.82
C ASP A 65 -4.11 -20.82 11.52
N ASP A 66 -5.28 -20.73 10.90
CA ASP A 66 -5.66 -21.45 9.67
C ASP A 66 -5.00 -20.90 8.39
N PHE A 67 -4.42 -19.69 8.39
CA PHE A 67 -3.88 -19.04 7.18
C PHE A 67 -2.42 -19.40 6.85
N LYS A 68 -1.72 -20.16 7.70
CA LYS A 68 -0.34 -20.59 7.43
C LYS A 68 -0.22 -21.39 6.12
N LYS A 69 -1.27 -22.11 5.72
CA LYS A 69 -1.30 -22.97 4.54
C LYS A 69 -1.45 -22.22 3.21
N ASP A 70 -2.10 -21.04 3.22
CA ASP A 70 -2.33 -20.25 2.01
C ASP A 70 -1.13 -19.35 1.65
N LEU A 71 -0.27 -19.07 2.63
CA LEU A 71 0.95 -18.29 2.43
C LEU A 71 2.01 -19.04 1.61
N GLU A 72 2.10 -20.38 1.75
CA GLU A 72 3.07 -21.19 0.99
C GLU A 72 2.84 -21.11 -0.53
N ASN A 73 1.61 -20.80 -0.96
CA ASN A 73 1.25 -20.65 -2.37
C ASN A 73 1.36 -19.20 -2.90
N THR A 74 1.60 -18.21 -2.03
CA THR A 74 1.62 -16.81 -2.43
C THR A 74 3.05 -16.41 -2.83
N LYS A 75 3.34 -16.34 -4.13
CA LYS A 75 4.55 -15.70 -4.65
C LYS A 75 4.51 -14.20 -4.30
N VAL A 76 5.19 -13.85 -3.21
CA VAL A 76 5.41 -12.48 -2.76
C VAL A 76 6.14 -11.73 -3.86
N ARG A 77 5.43 -10.87 -4.59
CA ARG A 77 6.04 -9.79 -5.34
C ARG A 77 6.16 -8.62 -4.39
N THR A 78 7.34 -8.48 -3.79
CA THR A 78 7.74 -7.26 -3.10
C THR A 78 7.46 -6.04 -4.00
N ALA A 79 7.11 -4.93 -3.35
CA ALA A 79 6.65 -3.69 -3.98
C ALA A 79 7.42 -3.39 -5.28
N PRO A 80 6.75 -2.84 -6.32
CA PRO A 80 7.47 -2.40 -7.50
C PRO A 80 8.42 -1.28 -7.06
N ASN A 81 9.71 -1.59 -6.93
CA ASN A 81 10.75 -0.58 -6.97
C ASN A 81 10.63 0.09 -8.34
N VAL A 82 9.94 1.23 -8.38
CA VAL A 82 9.69 1.97 -9.62
C VAL A 82 10.92 2.80 -9.91
N PHE A 83 11.68 2.40 -10.93
CA PHE A 83 12.75 3.22 -11.47
C PHE A 83 12.18 4.28 -12.41
N VAL A 84 12.70 5.49 -12.30
CA VAL A 84 12.41 6.61 -13.19
C VAL A 84 13.55 6.75 -14.20
N PRO A 85 13.27 7.09 -15.47
CA PRO A 85 14.34 7.40 -16.42
C PRO A 85 15.25 8.50 -15.89
N GLY A 86 16.55 8.25 -15.84
CA GLY A 86 17.55 9.15 -15.26
C GLY A 86 18.12 8.68 -13.92
N ASP A 87 17.49 7.72 -13.25
CA ASP A 87 18.03 7.16 -12.00
C ASP A 87 19.37 6.45 -12.24
N VAL A 88 20.37 6.72 -11.40
CA VAL A 88 21.62 5.96 -11.37
C VAL A 88 21.38 4.72 -10.52
N VAL A 89 21.57 3.54 -11.11
CA VAL A 89 21.32 2.24 -10.47
C VAL A 89 22.56 1.37 -10.54
N GLU A 90 22.73 0.48 -9.55
CA GLU A 90 23.82 -0.48 -9.45
C GLU A 90 23.27 -1.91 -9.43
N VAL A 91 24.00 -2.84 -10.04
CA VAL A 91 23.69 -4.27 -9.97
C VAL A 91 24.17 -4.83 -8.64
N ILE A 92 23.25 -5.25 -7.79
CA ILE A 92 23.54 -5.76 -6.45
C ILE A 92 23.89 -7.25 -6.40
N GLU A 93 23.52 -8.03 -7.44
CA GLU A 93 23.73 -9.49 -7.49
C GLU A 93 23.92 -9.99 -8.94
N GLY A 94 24.69 -11.07 -9.13
CA GLY A 94 24.94 -11.73 -10.42
C GLY A 94 26.30 -11.42 -11.05
N GLU A 95 26.54 -11.89 -12.27
CA GLU A 95 27.85 -11.76 -12.96
C GLU A 95 28.26 -10.30 -13.24
N LEU A 96 27.27 -9.40 -13.31
CA LEU A 96 27.45 -7.98 -13.58
C LEU A 96 27.40 -7.12 -12.31
N MET A 97 27.57 -7.73 -11.14
CA MET A 97 27.56 -7.04 -9.85
C MET A 97 28.56 -5.86 -9.82
N ASN A 98 28.17 -4.77 -9.15
CA ASN A 98 28.90 -3.50 -9.05
C ASN A 98 28.98 -2.65 -10.33
N LEU A 99 28.31 -3.05 -11.42
CA LEU A 99 28.14 -2.17 -12.57
C LEU A 99 27.03 -1.16 -12.30
N GLN A 100 27.33 0.10 -12.59
CA GLN A 100 26.41 1.22 -12.48
C GLN A 100 25.94 1.68 -13.86
N GLY A 101 24.68 2.10 -13.96
CA GLY A 101 24.09 2.58 -15.20
C GLY A 101 22.94 3.55 -14.95
N ILE A 102 22.52 4.22 -16.02
CA ILE A 102 21.39 5.15 -15.97
C ILE A 102 20.15 4.42 -16.48
N SER A 103 19.10 4.38 -15.67
CA SER A 103 17.79 3.85 -16.02
C SER A 103 17.21 4.62 -17.23
N LYS A 104 16.82 3.91 -18.30
CA LYS A 104 16.33 4.51 -19.56
C LYS A 104 14.82 4.34 -19.81
N THR A 105 14.13 3.45 -19.11
CA THR A 105 12.74 3.07 -19.45
C THR A 105 11.90 2.76 -18.22
N ARG A 106 10.69 3.36 -18.19
CA ARG A 106 9.57 2.93 -17.35
C ARG A 106 8.95 1.69 -18.01
N ARG A 107 8.78 0.57 -17.28
CA ARG A 107 8.17 -0.66 -17.82
C ARG A 107 6.89 -0.32 -18.59
N SER A 108 6.74 -0.91 -19.77
CA SER A 108 5.73 -0.67 -20.82
C SER A 108 4.28 -1.03 -20.45
N GLY A 109 3.82 -0.72 -19.23
CA GLY A 109 2.47 -1.05 -18.77
C GLY A 109 1.74 0.05 -18.01
N GLN A 110 2.23 1.30 -18.01
CA GLN A 110 1.59 2.40 -17.30
C GLN A 110 1.28 3.54 -18.28
N PRO A 111 0.00 3.99 -18.38
CA PRO A 111 -0.36 5.04 -19.35
C PRO A 111 0.43 6.32 -19.06
N PRO A 112 0.80 7.08 -20.12
CA PRO A 112 1.49 8.34 -19.95
C PRO A 112 0.57 9.30 -19.19
N THR A 113 1.00 9.71 -17.99
CA THR A 113 0.40 10.87 -17.33
C THR A 113 0.71 12.08 -18.19
N SER A 114 -0.32 12.70 -18.74
CA SER A 114 -0.26 13.89 -19.59
C SER A 114 0.47 15.02 -18.86
N SER A 115 1.74 15.20 -19.14
CA SER A 115 2.40 16.49 -18.97
C SER A 115 2.24 17.25 -20.29
N SER A 116 1.32 18.21 -20.31
CA SER A 116 1.20 19.18 -21.41
C SER A 116 2.56 19.86 -21.65
N PRO A 117 3.00 20.01 -22.91
CA PRO A 117 4.22 20.77 -23.19
C PRO A 117 3.94 22.28 -23.05
N GLU A 118 4.72 22.96 -22.21
CA GLU A 118 4.81 24.42 -22.24
C GLU A 118 5.33 24.88 -23.61
N MET A 119 4.50 25.62 -24.34
CA MET A 119 4.92 26.30 -25.57
C MET A 119 5.84 27.48 -25.21
N SER A 120 7.14 27.31 -25.48
CA SER A 120 8.06 28.44 -25.61
C SER A 120 7.75 29.18 -26.91
N SER A 121 7.11 30.35 -26.80
CA SER A 121 6.92 31.28 -27.90
C SER A 121 8.26 31.94 -28.28
N LYS A 122 8.88 31.53 -29.39
CA LYS A 122 9.90 32.34 -30.07
C LYS A 122 9.20 33.28 -31.05
N SER A 123 9.15 34.56 -30.66
CA SER A 123 8.88 35.68 -31.56
C SER A 123 10.12 35.94 -32.42
N SER A 124 10.01 35.73 -33.72
CA SER A 124 10.86 36.38 -34.71
C SER A 124 10.01 36.61 -35.94
N LYS A 125 9.62 37.85 -36.17
CA LYS A 125 9.12 38.29 -37.47
C LYS A 125 9.94 39.50 -37.90
N GLU A 126 10.83 39.17 -38.80
CA GLU A 126 11.53 39.99 -39.78
C GLU A 126 10.57 40.99 -40.44
N ASN A 127 10.97 42.26 -40.44
CA ASN A 127 10.77 43.24 -41.50
C ASN A 127 11.66 44.46 -41.23
#